data_AF-A0A0U5GDG5-F1
#
_entry.id   AF-A0A0U5GDG5-F1
#
_cell.length_a   1.000
_cell.length_b   1.000
_cell.length_c   1.000
_cell.angle_alpha   90.00
_cell.angle_beta   90.00
_cell.angle_gamma   90.00
#
_symmetry.space_group_name_H-M   'P 1'
#
loop_
_entity.id
_entity.type
_entity.pdbx_description
1 polymer ?
#
loop_
_entity_poly.entity_id
_entity_poly.type
_entity_poly.pdbx_seq_one_letter_code
_entity_poly.pdbx_strand_id
1 'polypeptide(L)'
;METAALLPLLEQLDDNVDELEEVLAPILRSTVVETSKKLPVLDKAKFHVMITYALESLIFSYLRLHGVNAKEHPVFRELTRVKQYFEKIKTLETPPEQRTMVLDKQAASRFIKHGLAGNDKLDLQREEQLAKEKARTQLKASLLAKKAKATPETTSKNISSGSNSDFNPNVDSDDDVVDDAVLQDPESSEIATGSQKKAKKKKAKSGAQEAKHKKRSKEDRRERHKERRKKKEESRKART
;
A
#
# COMPACT_ATOMS: atom_id res chain seq x y z
N MET A 1 -55.79 3.94 -6.99
CA MET A 1 -54.45 4.55 -6.85
C MET A 1 -54.58 5.99 -7.28
N GLU A 2 -54.21 6.94 -6.43
CA GLU A 2 -54.27 8.38 -6.74
C GLU A 2 -53.33 8.70 -7.90
N THR A 3 -53.86 8.73 -9.11
CA THR A 3 -53.11 9.10 -10.33
C THR A 3 -52.61 10.55 -10.27
N ALA A 4 -53.29 11.41 -9.51
CA ALA A 4 -52.89 12.79 -9.25
C ALA A 4 -51.54 12.91 -8.50
N ALA A 5 -51.17 11.91 -7.68
CA ALA A 5 -49.88 11.90 -6.98
C ALA A 5 -48.72 11.42 -7.87
N LEU A 6 -49.01 10.84 -9.04
CA LEU A 6 -48.00 10.27 -9.94
C LEU A 6 -47.37 11.32 -10.87
N LEU A 7 -48.16 12.30 -11.31
CA LEU A 7 -47.69 13.40 -12.17
C LEU A 7 -46.49 14.16 -11.59
N PRO A 8 -46.49 14.62 -10.32
CA PRO A 8 -45.32 15.31 -9.77
C PRO A 8 -44.09 14.41 -9.64
N LEU A 9 -44.28 13.10 -9.40
CA LEU A 9 -43.17 12.14 -9.37
C LEU A 9 -42.55 11.93 -10.76
N LEU A 10 -43.36 12.01 -11.81
CA LEU A 10 -42.90 11.90 -13.18
C LEU A 10 -42.15 13.15 -13.62
N GLU A 11 -42.68 14.33 -13.32
CA GLU A 11 -42.01 15.63 -13.55
C GLU A 11 -40.66 15.67 -12.82
N GLN A 12 -40.64 15.26 -11.55
CA GLN A 12 -39.39 15.14 -10.80
C GLN A 12 -38.41 14.15 -11.44
N LEU A 13 -38.90 13.03 -11.98
CA LEU A 13 -38.02 12.06 -12.65
C LEU A 13 -37.43 12.66 -13.94
N ASP A 14 -38.22 13.41 -14.70
CA ASP A 14 -37.81 14.12 -15.92
C ASP A 14 -36.70 15.12 -15.59
N ASP A 15 -36.92 16.00 -14.61
CA ASP A 15 -35.93 16.97 -14.12
C ASP A 15 -34.62 16.31 -13.69
N ASN A 16 -34.70 15.19 -12.96
CA ASN A 16 -33.51 14.45 -12.51
C ASN A 16 -32.73 13.82 -13.68
N VAL A 17 -33.42 13.42 -14.75
CA VAL A 17 -32.78 12.86 -15.96
C VAL A 17 -32.06 13.96 -16.72
N ASP A 18 -32.70 15.12 -16.88
CA ASP A 18 -32.10 16.30 -17.52
C ASP A 18 -30.85 16.79 -16.76
N GLU A 19 -30.94 16.91 -15.42
CA GLU A 19 -29.78 17.27 -14.58
C GLU A 19 -28.65 16.23 -14.73
N LEU A 20 -28.99 14.94 -14.76
CA LEU A 20 -28.01 13.89 -14.93
C LEU A 20 -27.32 13.95 -16.30
N GLU A 21 -28.06 14.23 -17.37
CA GLU A 21 -27.52 14.39 -18.71
C GLU A 21 -26.54 15.56 -18.77
N GLU A 22 -26.86 16.69 -18.13
CA GLU A 22 -25.97 17.85 -18.03
C GLU A 22 -24.66 17.49 -17.31
N VAL A 23 -24.76 16.83 -16.15
CA VAL A 23 -23.59 16.43 -15.34
C VAL A 23 -22.72 15.40 -16.06
N LEU A 24 -23.33 14.49 -16.82
CA LEU A 24 -22.60 13.46 -17.58
C LEU A 24 -22.07 13.97 -18.93
N ALA A 25 -22.59 15.06 -19.48
CA ALA A 25 -22.20 15.58 -20.80
C ALA A 25 -20.67 15.71 -21.01
N PRO A 26 -19.86 16.20 -20.05
CA PRO A 26 -18.40 16.28 -20.22
C PRO A 26 -17.75 14.90 -20.38
N ILE A 27 -18.27 13.90 -19.68
CA ILE A 27 -17.78 12.51 -19.69
C ILE A 27 -18.29 11.78 -20.93
N LEU A 28 -19.45 12.14 -21.48
CA LEU A 28 -19.98 11.55 -22.71
C LEU A 28 -19.32 12.13 -23.97
N ARG A 29 -18.87 13.39 -23.93
CA ARG A 29 -18.15 14.06 -25.04
C ARG A 29 -16.70 13.61 -25.20
N SER A 30 -16.10 13.05 -24.15
CA SER A 30 -14.71 12.59 -24.15
C SER A 30 -14.67 11.11 -23.76
N THR A 31 -13.63 10.35 -24.13
CA THR A 31 -13.61 8.95 -23.70
C THR A 31 -13.25 8.83 -22.22
N VAL A 32 -13.84 7.86 -21.52
CA VAL A 32 -13.49 7.52 -20.13
C VAL A 32 -11.98 7.24 -20.00
N VAL A 33 -11.38 6.67 -21.05
CA VAL A 33 -9.94 6.39 -21.09
C VAL A 33 -9.13 7.69 -21.17
N GLU A 34 -9.49 8.64 -22.02
CA GLU A 34 -8.79 9.92 -22.17
C GLU A 34 -8.85 10.78 -20.91
N THR A 35 -10.03 10.87 -20.28
CA THR A 35 -10.22 11.59 -19.02
C THR A 35 -9.42 10.95 -17.90
N SER A 36 -9.43 9.62 -17.80
CA SER A 36 -8.69 8.88 -16.78
C SER A 36 -7.17 8.97 -16.90
N LYS A 37 -6.62 9.18 -18.10
CA LYS A 37 -5.16 9.28 -18.34
C LYS A 37 -4.53 10.51 -17.71
N LYS A 38 -5.30 11.58 -17.55
CA LYS A 38 -4.83 12.87 -17.00
C LYS A 38 -4.86 12.89 -15.46
N LEU A 39 -5.47 11.89 -14.83
CA LEU A 39 -5.69 11.86 -13.39
C LEU A 39 -4.57 11.11 -12.66
N PRO A 40 -4.18 11.56 -11.44
CA PRO A 40 -3.36 10.78 -10.52
C PRO A 40 -3.97 9.40 -10.25
N VAL A 41 -3.13 8.43 -9.85
CA VAL A 41 -3.55 7.01 -9.69
C VAL A 41 -4.76 6.85 -8.78
N LEU A 42 -4.82 7.60 -7.67
CA LEU A 42 -5.93 7.53 -6.72
C LEU A 42 -7.23 8.09 -7.33
N ASP A 43 -7.16 9.28 -7.93
CA ASP A 43 -8.33 9.93 -8.53
C ASP A 43 -8.84 9.17 -9.75
N LYS A 44 -7.92 8.55 -10.50
CA LYS A 44 -8.25 7.60 -11.57
C LYS A 44 -9.08 6.43 -11.06
N ALA A 45 -8.72 5.85 -9.91
CA ALA A 45 -9.49 4.77 -9.30
C ALA A 45 -10.88 5.25 -8.86
N LYS A 46 -10.97 6.42 -8.22
CA LYS A 46 -12.26 7.03 -7.84
C LYS A 46 -13.15 7.25 -9.06
N PHE A 47 -12.59 7.82 -10.11
CA PHE A 47 -13.30 8.12 -11.36
C PHE A 47 -13.89 6.87 -12.00
N HIS A 48 -13.11 5.80 -12.17
CA HIS A 48 -13.63 4.55 -12.73
C HIS A 48 -14.72 3.93 -11.86
N VAL A 49 -14.55 3.90 -10.53
CA VAL A 49 -15.55 3.33 -9.62
C VAL A 49 -16.85 4.15 -9.63
N MET A 50 -16.76 5.49 -9.70
CA MET A 50 -17.94 6.37 -9.80
C MET A 50 -18.68 6.18 -11.13
N ILE A 51 -17.99 6.03 -12.25
CA ILE A 51 -18.62 5.75 -13.54
C ILE A 51 -19.33 4.40 -13.53
N THR A 52 -18.66 3.36 -13.01
CA THR A 52 -19.28 2.04 -12.88
C THR A 52 -20.51 2.09 -11.98
N TYR A 53 -20.45 2.81 -10.86
CA TYR A 53 -21.58 3.05 -9.99
C TYR A 53 -22.75 3.74 -10.72
N ALA A 54 -22.46 4.78 -11.50
CA ALA A 54 -23.48 5.52 -12.27
C ALA A 54 -24.17 4.59 -13.28
N LEU A 55 -23.40 3.81 -14.05
CA LEU A 55 -23.94 2.86 -15.02
C LEU A 55 -24.83 1.80 -14.36
N GLU A 56 -24.35 1.16 -13.29
CA GLU A 56 -25.13 0.14 -12.59
C GLU A 56 -26.38 0.72 -11.92
N SER A 57 -26.29 1.95 -11.40
CA SER A 57 -27.44 2.66 -10.82
C SER A 57 -28.48 3.01 -11.88
N LEU A 58 -28.06 3.42 -13.08
CA LEU A 58 -28.96 3.68 -14.20
C LEU A 58 -29.67 2.41 -14.65
N ILE A 59 -28.95 1.30 -14.79
CA ILE A 59 -29.55 0.00 -15.13
C ILE A 59 -30.52 -0.43 -14.01
N PHE A 60 -30.16 -0.23 -12.75
CA PHE A 60 -31.04 -0.54 -11.62
C PHE A 60 -32.35 0.28 -11.68
N SER A 61 -32.27 1.58 -11.94
CA SER A 61 -33.45 2.44 -12.11
C SER A 61 -34.29 2.05 -13.32
N TYR A 62 -33.65 1.76 -14.46
CA TYR A 62 -34.31 1.27 -15.67
C TYR A 62 -35.12 -0.01 -15.42
N LEU A 63 -34.53 -1.01 -14.74
CA LEU A 63 -35.22 -2.26 -14.40
C LEU A 63 -36.43 -2.01 -13.50
N ARG A 64 -36.35 -1.06 -12.57
CA ARG A 64 -37.46 -0.70 -11.70
C ARG A 64 -38.61 -0.04 -12.47
N LEU A 65 -38.29 0.81 -13.45
CA LEU A 65 -39.30 1.43 -14.32
C LEU A 65 -40.02 0.39 -15.18
N HIS A 66 -39.32 -0.67 -15.59
CA HIS A 66 -39.91 -1.81 -16.30
C HIS A 66 -40.64 -2.83 -15.40
N GLY A 67 -40.79 -2.53 -14.11
CA GLY A 67 -41.50 -3.41 -13.16
C GLY A 67 -40.75 -4.69 -12.79
N VAL A 68 -39.45 -4.80 -13.14
CA VAL A 68 -38.60 -5.93 -12.75
C VAL A 68 -38.09 -5.72 -11.33
N ASN A 69 -38.07 -6.78 -10.52
CA ASN A 69 -37.49 -6.73 -9.18
C ASN A 69 -35.96 -6.62 -9.25
N ALA A 70 -35.46 -5.39 -9.28
CA ALA A 70 -34.03 -5.11 -9.42
C ALA A 70 -33.16 -5.63 -8.26
N LYS A 71 -33.74 -6.01 -7.11
CA LYS A 71 -33.00 -6.62 -5.98
C LYS A 71 -32.67 -8.10 -6.22
N GLU A 72 -33.51 -8.80 -6.96
CA GLU A 72 -33.27 -10.20 -7.36
C GLU A 72 -32.42 -10.28 -8.62
N HIS A 73 -32.34 -9.17 -9.38
CA HIS A 73 -31.53 -9.07 -10.58
C HIS A 73 -30.02 -9.06 -10.26
N PRO A 74 -29.17 -9.66 -11.13
CA PRO A 74 -27.71 -9.66 -10.95
C PRO A 74 -27.05 -8.28 -10.76
N VAL A 75 -27.70 -7.21 -11.22
CA VAL A 75 -27.24 -5.82 -11.03
C VAL A 75 -27.07 -5.48 -9.55
N PHE A 76 -27.90 -6.02 -8.65
CA PHE A 76 -27.75 -5.79 -7.22
C PHE A 76 -26.44 -6.37 -6.65
N ARG A 77 -25.97 -7.49 -7.24
CA ARG A 77 -24.66 -8.06 -6.90
C ARG A 77 -23.52 -7.17 -7.36
N GLU A 78 -23.64 -6.59 -8.56
CA GLU A 78 -22.63 -5.66 -9.07
C GLU A 78 -22.59 -4.37 -8.23
N LEU A 79 -23.74 -3.83 -7.80
CA LEU A 79 -23.78 -2.68 -6.87
C LEU A 79 -23.09 -3.00 -5.53
N THR A 80 -23.29 -4.22 -5.02
CA THR A 80 -22.59 -4.70 -3.82
C THR A 80 -21.08 -4.79 -4.04
N ARG A 81 -20.65 -5.19 -5.23
CA ARG A 81 -19.25 -5.25 -5.61
C ARG A 81 -18.64 -3.83 -5.73
N VAL A 82 -19.36 -2.88 -6.32
CA VAL A 82 -18.94 -1.46 -6.39
C VAL A 82 -18.75 -0.88 -4.98
N LYS A 83 -19.68 -1.18 -4.04
CA LYS A 83 -19.54 -0.78 -2.63
C LYS A 83 -18.22 -1.28 -2.01
N GLN A 84 -17.82 -2.50 -2.28
CA GLN A 84 -16.53 -3.04 -1.81
C GLN A 84 -15.34 -2.27 -2.39
N TYR A 85 -15.43 -1.77 -3.63
CA TYR A 85 -14.37 -0.94 -4.20
C TYR A 85 -14.32 0.45 -3.58
N PHE A 86 -15.46 1.07 -3.24
CA PHE A 86 -15.48 2.29 -2.44
C PHE A 86 -14.81 2.10 -1.07
N GLU A 87 -15.07 0.96 -0.41
CA GLU A 87 -14.41 0.63 0.86
C GLU A 87 -12.89 0.50 0.69
N LYS A 88 -12.41 -0.17 -0.37
CA LYS A 88 -10.98 -0.26 -0.69
C LYS A 88 -10.35 1.12 -0.91
N ILE A 89 -10.99 1.96 -1.72
CA ILE A 89 -10.52 3.32 -1.97
C ILE A 89 -10.45 4.12 -0.67
N LYS A 90 -11.50 4.04 0.16
CA LYS A 90 -11.53 4.71 1.47
C LYS A 90 -10.40 4.26 2.39
N THR A 91 -10.10 2.95 2.44
CA THR A 91 -8.98 2.44 3.24
C THR A 91 -7.61 2.92 2.75
N LEU A 92 -7.48 3.25 1.46
CA LEU A 92 -6.26 3.80 0.88
C LEU A 92 -6.15 5.31 1.11
N GLU A 93 -7.27 6.03 1.07
CA GLU A 93 -7.35 7.47 1.35
C GLU A 93 -7.06 7.81 2.82
N THR A 94 -7.57 6.99 3.73
CA THR A 94 -7.28 7.09 5.16
C THR A 94 -6.34 5.96 5.55
N PRO A 95 -5.02 6.09 5.28
CA PRO A 95 -4.07 5.08 5.73
C PRO A 95 -4.17 4.96 7.25
N PRO A 96 -4.11 3.74 7.82
CA PRO A 96 -4.15 3.56 9.26
C PRO A 96 -3.01 4.36 9.90
N GLU A 97 -3.36 5.13 10.94
CA GLU A 97 -2.47 6.07 11.65
C GLU A 97 -1.15 5.43 12.12
N GLN A 98 -1.13 4.10 12.26
CA GLN A 98 0.08 3.35 12.56
C GLN A 98 0.23 2.18 11.60
N ARG A 99 1.26 2.24 10.76
CA ARG A 99 1.77 1.07 10.04
C ARG A 99 2.17 0.02 11.09
N THR A 100 1.36 -1.02 11.27
CA THR A 100 1.63 -2.08 12.27
C THR A 100 2.80 -2.98 11.90
N MET A 101 3.33 -2.84 10.68
CA MET A 101 4.45 -3.62 10.16
C MET A 101 5.63 -2.70 9.84
N VAL A 102 6.18 -2.07 10.87
CA VAL A 102 7.50 -1.43 10.76
C VAL A 102 8.54 -2.54 10.96
N LEU A 103 9.38 -2.74 9.95
CA LEU A 103 10.51 -3.67 10.06
C LEU A 103 11.49 -3.10 11.09
N ASP A 104 11.78 -3.86 12.14
CA ASP A 104 12.88 -3.55 13.04
C ASP A 104 14.20 -3.81 12.29
N LYS A 105 14.76 -2.73 11.73
CA LYS A 105 16.01 -2.76 10.99
C LYS A 105 17.17 -3.27 11.85
N GLN A 106 17.15 -3.02 13.16
CA GLN A 106 18.20 -3.48 14.07
C GLN A 106 18.11 -4.99 14.29
N ALA A 107 16.91 -5.52 14.54
CA ALA A 107 16.70 -6.96 14.65
C ALA A 107 17.05 -7.68 13.34
N ALA A 108 16.60 -7.17 12.19
CA ALA A 108 16.97 -7.69 10.87
C ALA A 108 18.49 -7.69 10.67
N SER A 109 19.17 -6.60 11.04
CA SER A 109 20.63 -6.51 10.97
C SER A 109 21.33 -7.56 11.85
N ARG A 110 20.79 -7.86 13.04
CA ARG A 110 21.32 -8.91 13.93
C ARG A 110 21.15 -10.30 13.31
N PHE A 111 19.99 -10.58 12.72
CA PHE A 111 19.76 -11.85 12.02
C PHE A 111 20.70 -12.01 10.82
N ILE A 112 20.90 -10.95 10.03
CA ILE A 112 21.84 -10.97 8.89
C ILE A 112 23.27 -11.17 9.38
N LYS A 113 23.72 -10.41 10.40
CA LYS A 113 25.07 -10.55 10.97
C LYS A 113 25.33 -11.94 11.53
N HIS A 114 24.36 -12.53 12.22
CA HIS A 114 24.50 -13.88 12.76
C HIS A 114 24.44 -14.95 11.65
N GLY A 115 23.64 -14.75 10.60
CA GLY A 115 23.61 -15.64 9.44
C GLY A 115 24.89 -15.60 8.60
N LEU A 116 25.61 -14.48 8.66
CA LEU A 116 26.93 -14.28 8.04
C LEU A 116 28.10 -14.55 8.99
N ALA A 117 27.84 -14.85 10.27
CA ALA A 117 28.88 -15.14 11.25
C ALA A 117 29.53 -16.49 10.91
N GLY A 118 30.86 -16.49 10.74
CA GLY A 118 31.64 -17.62 10.22
C GLY A 118 32.49 -17.27 9.00
N ASN A 119 32.37 -16.04 8.49
CA ASN A 119 33.14 -15.55 7.34
C ASN A 119 34.21 -14.51 7.74
N ASP A 120 34.92 -14.80 8.84
CA ASP A 120 35.86 -13.90 9.54
C ASP A 120 36.90 -13.24 8.62
N LYS A 121 37.35 -13.96 7.58
CA LYS A 121 38.29 -13.43 6.58
C LYS A 121 37.71 -12.26 5.77
N LEU A 122 36.44 -12.34 5.37
CA LEU A 122 35.80 -11.26 4.61
C LEU A 122 35.38 -10.10 5.51
N ASP A 123 35.13 -10.37 6.79
CA ASP A 123 34.82 -9.32 7.76
C ASP A 123 36.08 -8.49 8.08
N LEU A 124 37.23 -9.15 8.30
CA LEU A 124 38.54 -8.49 8.42
C LEU A 124 38.89 -7.64 7.18
N GLN A 125 38.69 -8.17 5.98
CA GLN A 125 38.94 -7.43 4.74
C GLN A 125 38.02 -6.20 4.59
N ARG A 126 36.74 -6.33 4.96
CA ARG A 126 35.80 -5.20 4.94
C ARG A 126 36.19 -4.14 5.98
N GLU A 127 36.60 -4.55 7.17
CA GLU A 127 37.05 -3.64 8.22
C GLU A 127 38.33 -2.90 7.82
N GLU A 128 39.29 -3.58 7.18
CA GLU A 128 40.51 -2.98 6.67
C GLU A 128 40.22 -1.94 5.57
N GLN A 129 39.33 -2.27 4.62
CA GLN A 129 38.91 -1.33 3.57
C GLN A 129 38.22 -0.09 4.15
N LEU A 130 37.31 -0.29 5.11
CA LEU A 130 36.63 0.81 5.79
C LEU A 130 37.59 1.68 6.61
N ALA A 131 38.57 1.08 7.27
CA ALA A 131 39.60 1.81 8.01
C ALA A 131 40.47 2.64 7.05
N LYS A 132 40.86 2.06 5.91
CA LYS A 132 41.64 2.73 4.87
C LYS A 132 40.88 3.90 4.26
N GLU A 133 39.59 3.73 3.98
CA GLU A 133 38.73 4.79 3.45
C GLU A 133 38.52 5.93 4.47
N LYS A 134 38.28 5.59 5.74
CA LYS A 134 38.16 6.57 6.83
C LYS A 134 39.45 7.35 7.04
N ALA A 135 40.59 6.67 7.03
CA ALA A 135 41.89 7.33 7.14
C ALA A 135 42.14 8.27 5.94
N ARG A 136 41.80 7.82 4.72
CA ARG A 136 41.95 8.63 3.50
C ARG A 136 41.04 9.85 3.50
N THR A 137 39.79 9.71 3.92
CA THR A 137 38.84 10.82 4.02
C THR A 137 39.24 11.81 5.12
N GLN A 138 39.72 11.32 6.27
CA GLN A 138 40.24 12.17 7.35
C GLN A 138 41.49 12.95 6.92
N LEU A 139 42.43 12.30 6.21
CA LEU A 139 43.59 13.00 5.64
C LEU A 139 43.17 14.04 4.61
N LYS A 140 42.24 13.71 3.71
CA LYS A 140 41.74 14.66 2.71
C LYS A 140 41.04 15.85 3.39
N ALA A 141 40.25 15.61 4.43
CA ALA A 141 39.56 16.64 5.19
C ALA A 141 40.55 17.55 5.95
N SER A 142 41.58 16.99 6.58
CA SER A 142 42.58 17.77 7.31
C SER A 142 43.45 18.62 6.38
N LEU A 143 43.79 18.11 5.19
CA LEU A 143 44.48 18.88 4.16
C LEU A 143 43.62 20.03 3.63
N LEU A 144 42.32 19.81 3.42
CA LEU A 144 41.39 20.87 3.01
C LEU A 144 41.26 21.95 4.08
N ALA A 145 41.17 21.55 5.36
CA ALA A 145 41.11 22.48 6.49
C ALA A 145 42.40 23.28 6.66
N LYS A 146 43.58 22.67 6.44
CA LYS A 146 44.87 23.37 6.47
C LYS A 146 45.02 24.35 5.31
N LYS A 147 44.52 24.00 4.11
CA LYS A 147 44.48 24.90 2.95
C LYS A 147 43.56 26.11 3.19
N ALA A 148 42.41 25.92 3.84
CA ALA A 148 41.51 27.01 4.22
C ALA A 148 42.10 27.93 5.30
N LYS A 149 42.97 27.40 6.18
CA LYS A 149 43.63 28.18 7.25
C LYS A 149 44.92 28.89 6.79
N ALA A 150 45.49 28.49 5.66
CA ALA A 150 46.69 29.09 5.05
C ALA A 150 46.37 30.26 4.10
N THR A 151 45.10 30.59 3.89
CA THR A 151 44.65 31.82 3.22
C THR A 151 44.20 32.84 4.27
N PRO A 152 45.06 33.79 4.67
CA PRO A 152 44.59 35.05 5.25
C PRO A 152 44.09 35.95 4.11
N GLU A 153 42.99 36.64 4.38
CA GLU A 153 42.20 37.41 3.41
C GLU A 153 42.99 38.45 2.60
N THR A 154 42.67 38.56 1.31
CA THR A 154 42.57 39.87 0.65
C THR A 154 41.36 39.94 -0.30
N THR A 155 40.47 40.87 0.04
CA THR A 155 39.69 41.77 -0.82
C THR A 155 38.48 41.27 -1.61
N SER A 156 37.34 41.82 -1.18
CA SER A 156 36.16 42.21 -1.95
C SER A 156 36.43 42.57 -3.42
N LYS A 157 35.69 41.97 -4.35
CA LYS A 157 34.86 42.70 -5.33
C LYS A 157 34.04 41.75 -6.20
N ASN A 158 32.74 42.03 -6.18
CA ASN A 158 31.76 41.62 -7.17
C ASN A 158 32.13 42.25 -8.53
N ILE A 159 32.48 41.44 -9.54
CA ILE A 159 32.40 41.82 -10.95
C ILE A 159 31.95 40.58 -11.74
N SER A 160 30.72 40.65 -12.23
CA SER A 160 30.23 39.90 -13.38
C SER A 160 30.98 40.32 -14.64
N SER A 161 31.61 39.38 -15.34
CA SER A 161 31.93 39.48 -16.77
C SER A 161 32.62 38.18 -17.17
N GLY A 162 32.00 37.42 -18.09
CA GLY A 162 32.47 36.13 -18.51
C GLY A 162 33.74 36.17 -19.36
N SER A 163 34.43 35.03 -19.41
CA SER A 163 35.19 34.62 -20.58
C SER A 163 35.32 33.09 -20.57
N ASN A 164 35.03 32.49 -21.72
CA ASN A 164 35.21 31.08 -22.02
C ASN A 164 36.71 30.74 -22.10
N SER A 165 37.10 29.56 -21.63
CA SER A 165 38.07 28.69 -22.32
C SER A 165 38.14 27.33 -21.62
N ASP A 166 37.81 26.31 -22.42
CA ASP A 166 38.58 25.08 -22.60
C ASP A 166 38.72 24.07 -21.44
N PHE A 167 37.81 23.10 -21.55
CA PHE A 167 38.08 21.68 -21.37
C PHE A 167 39.47 21.25 -21.90
N ASN A 168 40.31 20.67 -21.04
CA ASN A 168 40.78 19.29 -21.26
C ASN A 168 41.29 18.64 -19.95
N PRO A 169 40.78 17.47 -19.54
CA PRO A 169 41.31 16.67 -18.45
C PRO A 169 42.37 15.69 -18.97
N ASN A 170 43.53 15.62 -18.33
CA ASN A 170 44.51 14.55 -18.55
C ASN A 170 45.30 14.30 -17.25
N VAL A 171 44.99 13.21 -16.56
CA VAL A 171 46.01 12.34 -15.95
C VAL A 171 45.51 10.90 -16.10
N ASP A 172 46.28 10.19 -16.93
CA ASP A 172 46.25 8.81 -17.39
C ASP A 172 45.42 7.77 -16.62
N SER A 173 44.61 7.05 -17.40
CA SER A 173 44.33 5.63 -17.21
C SER A 173 45.27 4.85 -18.13
N ASP A 174 46.09 3.96 -17.56
CA ASP A 174 46.63 2.84 -18.31
C ASP A 174 45.56 1.75 -18.36
N ASP A 175 45.24 1.38 -19.59
CA ASP A 175 44.28 0.39 -20.04
C ASP A 175 44.96 -0.99 -20.10
N ASP A 176 44.23 -2.04 -19.74
CA ASP A 176 44.47 -3.37 -20.31
C ASP A 176 43.10 -3.99 -20.60
N VAL A 177 42.80 -3.96 -21.90
CA VAL A 177 41.60 -4.40 -22.62
C VAL A 177 41.57 -5.92 -22.72
N VAL A 178 40.38 -6.52 -22.62
CA VAL A 178 39.74 -7.54 -23.53
C VAL A 178 38.57 -8.20 -22.78
N ASP A 179 37.40 -8.52 -23.32
CA ASP A 179 36.82 -8.43 -24.67
C ASP A 179 35.28 -8.51 -24.53
N ASP A 180 34.58 -7.95 -25.50
CA ASP A 180 33.11 -7.88 -25.59
C ASP A 180 32.51 -9.16 -26.19
N ALA A 181 31.40 -9.65 -25.63
CA ALA A 181 30.52 -10.64 -26.25
C ALA A 181 29.11 -10.62 -25.63
N VAL A 182 28.31 -9.65 -26.05
CA VAL A 182 27.05 -9.84 -26.81
C VAL A 182 26.08 -10.98 -26.39
N LEU A 183 24.82 -10.55 -26.10
CA LEU A 183 23.50 -11.22 -26.24
C LEU A 183 23.08 -12.31 -25.21
N GLN A 184 22.01 -12.00 -24.44
CA GLN A 184 20.60 -12.42 -24.66
C GLN A 184 19.84 -12.66 -23.35
N ASP A 185 18.66 -12.04 -23.24
CA ASP A 185 17.56 -12.51 -22.39
C ASP A 185 17.18 -13.96 -22.75
N PRO A 186 16.54 -14.69 -21.82
CA PRO A 186 15.30 -15.32 -22.27
C PRO A 186 14.14 -15.23 -21.25
N GLU A 187 12.97 -14.93 -21.80
CA GLU A 187 11.67 -15.29 -21.24
C GLU A 187 11.47 -16.82 -21.16
N SER A 188 10.67 -17.22 -20.17
CA SER A 188 9.74 -18.36 -20.09
C SER A 188 9.99 -19.67 -20.87
N SER A 189 9.92 -20.81 -20.16
CA SER A 189 8.97 -21.88 -20.51
C SER A 189 8.79 -22.92 -19.40
N GLU A 190 7.58 -23.47 -19.38
CA GLU A 190 7.02 -24.53 -18.53
C GLU A 190 7.74 -25.88 -18.76
N ILE A 191 7.70 -26.86 -17.85
CA ILE A 191 6.76 -28.01 -17.90
C ILE A 191 6.82 -28.82 -16.59
N ALA A 192 5.66 -29.45 -16.33
CA ALA A 192 5.14 -30.08 -15.14
C ALA A 192 5.67 -31.48 -14.73
N THR A 193 5.06 -31.94 -13.60
CA THR A 193 4.85 -33.30 -13.06
C THR A 193 5.79 -33.71 -11.90
N GLY A 194 5.34 -34.20 -10.74
CA GLY A 194 4.01 -34.38 -10.16
C GLY A 194 4.09 -35.02 -8.75
N SER A 195 3.10 -34.70 -7.89
CA SER A 195 2.55 -35.46 -6.73
C SER A 195 3.49 -35.88 -5.58
N GLN A 196 3.24 -35.50 -4.31
CA GLN A 196 2.20 -36.13 -3.47
C GLN A 196 1.65 -35.22 -2.35
N LYS A 197 0.38 -35.51 -2.01
CA LYS A 197 -0.53 -34.89 -1.03
C LYS A 197 -0.07 -35.06 0.43
N LYS A 198 -0.36 -34.05 1.28
CA LYS A 198 -1.05 -34.25 2.58
C LYS A 198 -1.66 -32.94 3.10
N ALA A 199 -2.96 -33.01 3.39
CA ALA A 199 -3.78 -31.92 3.90
C ALA A 199 -3.49 -31.61 5.38
N LYS A 200 -3.49 -30.32 5.76
CA LYS A 200 -4.01 -29.85 7.05
C LYS A 200 -4.20 -28.32 7.10
N LYS A 201 -5.46 -27.92 6.98
CA LYS A 201 -6.17 -26.81 7.66
C LYS A 201 -5.35 -26.08 8.74
N LYS A 202 -5.16 -24.74 8.61
CA LYS A 202 -5.70 -23.72 9.55
C LYS A 202 -5.15 -22.29 9.35
N LYS A 203 -6.13 -21.38 9.32
CA LYS A 203 -6.24 -20.06 9.97
C LYS A 203 -5.25 -18.94 9.63
N ALA A 204 -5.82 -17.99 8.88
CA ALA A 204 -5.48 -16.57 8.88
C ALA A 204 -5.69 -15.92 10.27
N LYS A 205 -4.86 -14.92 10.53
CA LYS A 205 -4.82 -14.01 11.68
C LYS A 205 -6.00 -13.02 11.64
N SER A 206 -6.73 -12.93 12.74
CA SER A 206 -7.57 -11.77 13.12
C SER A 206 -7.09 -11.26 14.48
N GLY A 207 -6.05 -10.43 14.48
CA GLY A 207 -5.51 -9.80 15.68
C GLY A 207 -6.17 -8.45 15.93
N ALA A 208 -7.32 -8.44 16.62
CA ALA A 208 -7.89 -7.23 17.25
C ALA A 208 -9.06 -7.52 18.20
N GLN A 209 -9.68 -8.71 18.18
CA GLN A 209 -10.84 -9.03 19.03
C GLN A 209 -10.51 -9.80 20.33
N GLU A 210 -9.26 -10.21 20.55
CA GLU A 210 -8.95 -11.17 21.63
C GLU A 210 -8.88 -10.56 23.04
N ALA A 211 -8.69 -9.24 23.19
CA ALA A 211 -8.59 -8.62 24.51
C ALA A 211 -9.96 -8.40 25.20
N LYS A 212 -11.04 -8.12 24.44
CA LYS A 212 -12.38 -7.93 25.02
C LYS A 212 -13.10 -9.25 25.29
N HIS A 213 -12.86 -10.29 24.49
CA HIS A 213 -13.50 -11.60 24.68
C HIS A 213 -12.90 -12.42 25.84
N LYS A 214 -11.61 -12.20 26.18
CA LYS A 214 -10.97 -12.88 27.33
C LYS A 214 -11.48 -12.39 28.69
N LYS A 215 -11.84 -11.10 28.82
CA LYS A 215 -12.40 -10.55 30.08
C LYS A 215 -13.79 -11.11 30.39
N ARG A 216 -14.72 -11.15 29.42
CA ARG A 216 -16.05 -11.78 29.60
C ARG A 216 -15.93 -13.26 30.02
N SER A 217 -15.01 -14.02 29.38
CA SER A 217 -14.84 -15.44 29.72
C SER A 217 -14.28 -15.74 31.12
N LYS A 218 -13.54 -14.80 31.73
CA LYS A 218 -12.99 -14.98 33.09
C LYS A 218 -14.05 -14.72 34.16
N GLU A 219 -14.96 -13.79 33.91
CA GLU A 219 -16.07 -13.45 34.78
C GLU A 219 -17.13 -14.55 34.77
N ASP A 220 -17.55 -15.00 33.58
CA ASP A 220 -18.49 -16.13 33.40
C ASP A 220 -17.97 -17.40 34.08
N ARG A 221 -16.66 -17.66 34.00
CA ARG A 221 -16.04 -18.83 34.64
C ARG A 221 -15.99 -18.73 36.16
N ARG A 222 -15.88 -17.52 36.71
CA ARG A 222 -15.94 -17.27 38.17
C ARG A 222 -17.36 -17.42 38.70
N GLU A 223 -18.36 -16.92 37.98
CA GLU A 223 -19.78 -17.09 38.35
C GLU A 223 -20.18 -18.55 38.34
N ARG A 224 -19.85 -19.29 37.28
CA ARG A 224 -20.15 -20.73 37.18
C ARG A 224 -19.48 -21.56 38.27
N HIS A 225 -18.32 -21.12 38.77
CA HIS A 225 -17.64 -21.77 39.90
C HIS A 225 -18.32 -21.46 41.25
N LYS A 226 -18.79 -20.22 41.45
CA LYS A 226 -19.57 -19.85 42.64
C LYS A 226 -20.91 -20.59 42.70
N GLU A 227 -21.60 -20.69 41.57
CA GLU A 227 -22.88 -21.40 41.44
C GLU A 227 -22.72 -22.90 41.75
N ARG A 228 -21.68 -23.55 41.24
CA ARG A 228 -21.37 -24.96 41.57
C ARG A 228 -21.04 -25.17 43.05
N ARG A 229 -20.41 -24.20 43.72
CA ARG A 229 -20.15 -24.27 45.17
C ARG A 229 -21.44 -24.15 45.98
N LYS A 230 -22.30 -23.18 45.66
CA LYS A 230 -23.62 -23.03 46.30
C LYS A 230 -24.46 -24.30 46.14
N LYS A 231 -24.56 -24.83 44.92
CA LYS A 231 -25.31 -26.07 44.66
C LYS A 231 -24.75 -27.29 45.42
N LYS A 232 -23.44 -27.32 45.67
CA LYS A 232 -22.78 -28.39 46.46
C LYS A 232 -22.98 -28.21 47.98
N GLU A 233 -23.14 -26.98 48.45
CA GLU A 233 -23.47 -26.69 49.85
C GLU A 233 -24.95 -26.95 50.13
N GLU A 234 -25.84 -26.58 49.21
CA GLU A 234 -27.27 -26.90 49.27
C GLU A 234 -27.51 -28.42 49.24
N SER A 235 -26.81 -29.15 48.38
CA SER A 235 -26.92 -30.62 48.34
C SER A 235 -26.33 -31.31 49.57
N ARG A 236 -25.39 -30.67 50.28
CA ARG A 236 -24.88 -31.17 51.57
C ARG A 236 -25.86 -30.87 52.70
N LYS A 237 -26.48 -29.68 52.71
CA LYS A 237 -27.51 -29.31 53.68
C LYS A 237 -28.80 -30.13 53.53
N ALA A 238 -29.16 -30.52 52.32
CA ALA A 238 -30.32 -31.38 52.06
C ALA A 238 -30.08 -32.86 52.43
N ARG A 239 -28.85 -33.24 52.82
CA ARG A 239 -28.46 -34.62 53.14
C ARG A 239 -28.17 -34.82 54.65
N THR A 240 -28.36 -33.77 55.44
CA THR A 240 -28.35 -33.72 56.92
C THR A 240 -29.74 -33.35 57.38
#